data_AF-A0A1R4GW82-F1
#
_entry.id   AF-A0A1R4GW82-F1
#
_cell.length_a   1.000
_cell.length_b   1.000
_cell.length_c   1.000
_cell.angle_alpha   90.00
_cell.angle_beta   90.00
_cell.angle_gamma   90.00
#
_symmetry.space_group_name_H-M   'P 1'
#
loop_
_entity.id
_entity.type
_entity.pdbx_description
1 polymer ?
#
loop_
_entity_poly.entity_id
_entity_poly.type
_entity_poly.pdbx_seq_one_letter_code
_entity_poly.pdbx_strand_id
1 'polypeptide(L)'
;MRKLLALVLGVALLALTACGSGTPTTVGAAEPLSSIKLTPGEDENSAPKVEFDTPLEVTDPGAKVLEKGDGDEVKEGQDVSYKLAGYNLKDGSEVGNTFKDAAMTLSVNDELKEQDPEIHDILVGTKIGSWVAYVHPQNAAPPEDGSSADPADPSQIDQLLILKVVGAKDKIKVDFQKEKGDAKKDAEATAKIADDGSGTVKIPAGNKPPADLKVTTLKEGDGKKIKKTDTITVDYAGAQWEDGEQFDSSYEKGTPATFGLDQVIKGWTEGLEGVKEGSTVLLTIPSKLAYDGQDGMPQGTLVFVVDVKSIDKAAK
;
A
#
# COMPACT_ATOMS: atom_id res chain seq x y z
N MET A 1 -21.04 76.00 17.32
CA MET A 1 -22.03 74.94 17.60
C MET A 1 -21.42 73.62 17.13
N ARG A 2 -20.90 72.77 18.04
CA ARG A 2 -21.44 71.42 18.35
C ARG A 2 -21.89 70.68 17.07
N LYS A 3 -21.30 69.56 16.63
CA LYS A 3 -20.97 68.34 17.41
C LYS A 3 -19.83 67.53 16.75
N LEU A 4 -19.00 66.93 17.60
CA LEU A 4 -18.15 65.78 17.29
C LEU A 4 -19.01 64.55 16.95
N LEU A 5 -18.56 63.73 16.01
CA LEU A 5 -18.72 62.28 16.08
C LEU A 5 -17.46 61.61 15.51
N ALA A 6 -16.71 60.96 16.39
CA ALA A 6 -15.63 60.05 16.05
C ALA A 6 -16.24 58.67 15.79
N LEU A 7 -15.92 58.05 14.66
CA LEU A 7 -16.15 56.63 14.42
C LEU A 7 -14.79 55.99 14.18
N VAL A 8 -14.31 55.29 15.21
CA VAL A 8 -13.13 54.42 15.15
C VAL A 8 -13.57 53.15 14.43
N LEU A 9 -13.13 52.93 13.20
CA LEU A 9 -13.23 51.63 12.53
C LEU A 9 -11.93 50.88 12.81
N GLY A 10 -11.98 50.00 13.82
CA GLY A 10 -10.89 49.10 14.16
C GLY A 10 -10.68 48.07 13.06
N VAL A 11 -9.42 47.95 12.65
CA VAL A 11 -8.89 46.82 11.89
C VAL A 11 -9.09 45.55 12.71
N ALA A 12 -9.76 44.55 12.14
CA ALA A 12 -9.69 43.17 12.58
C ALA A 12 -9.41 42.30 11.36
N LEU A 13 -8.13 42.22 11.01
CA LEU A 13 -7.58 41.16 10.17
C LEU A 13 -7.68 39.86 10.98
N LEU A 14 -8.69 39.04 10.71
CA LEU A 14 -8.76 37.68 11.23
C LEU A 14 -7.92 36.77 10.32
N ALA A 15 -6.61 36.73 10.60
CA ALA A 15 -5.79 35.60 10.23
C ALA A 15 -6.15 34.46 11.20
N LEU A 16 -7.00 33.54 10.75
CA LEU A 16 -7.23 32.26 11.42
C LEU A 16 -6.07 31.31 11.06
N THR A 17 -4.92 31.52 11.70
CA THR A 17 -3.97 30.41 11.91
C THR A 17 -4.54 29.52 13.00
N ALA A 18 -5.45 28.62 12.61
CA ALA A 18 -5.84 27.49 13.43
C ALA A 18 -4.73 26.44 13.33
N CYS A 19 -3.73 26.52 14.22
CA CYS A 19 -2.96 25.34 14.61
C CYS A 19 -3.90 24.44 15.43
N GLY A 20 -4.80 23.74 14.76
CA GLY A 20 -5.52 22.60 15.30
C GLY A 20 -4.82 21.35 14.79
N SER A 21 -4.19 20.60 15.69
CA SER A 21 -3.75 19.22 15.46
C SER A 21 -4.96 18.27 15.37
N GLY A 22 -5.96 18.65 14.58
CA GLY A 22 -7.16 17.85 14.31
C GLY A 22 -6.99 17.13 12.99
N THR A 23 -7.29 15.83 12.99
CA THR A 23 -7.43 15.06 11.75
C THR A 23 -8.36 15.79 10.79
N PRO A 24 -7.96 16.00 9.52
CA PRO A 24 -8.83 16.64 8.55
C PRO A 24 -10.08 15.78 8.34
N THR A 25 -11.26 16.38 8.55
CA THR A 25 -12.55 15.76 8.22
C THR A 25 -13.02 16.14 6.81
N THR A 26 -12.32 17.08 6.16
CA THR A 26 -12.58 17.62 4.83
C THR A 26 -11.26 18.08 4.21
N VAL A 27 -11.05 17.80 2.93
CA VAL A 27 -9.89 18.25 2.12
C VAL A 27 -10.36 18.60 0.71
N GLY A 28 -9.61 19.47 0.01
CA GLY A 28 -9.97 19.92 -1.34
C GLY A 28 -11.33 20.63 -1.41
N ALA A 29 -11.99 20.54 -2.56
CA ALA A 29 -13.32 21.12 -2.82
C ALA A 29 -14.46 20.29 -2.20
N ALA A 30 -14.43 20.12 -0.88
CA ALA A 30 -15.37 19.27 -0.13
C ALA A 30 -16.72 19.93 0.20
N GLU A 31 -16.91 21.22 -0.07
CA GLU A 31 -18.15 21.95 0.26
C GLU A 31 -19.41 21.26 -0.30
N PRO A 32 -19.47 20.86 -1.59
CA PRO A 32 -20.64 20.18 -2.17
C PRO A 32 -20.98 18.86 -1.46
N LEU A 33 -19.97 18.17 -0.93
CA LEU A 33 -20.11 16.88 -0.25
C LEU A 33 -20.86 16.99 1.08
N SER A 34 -21.03 18.19 1.62
CA SER A 34 -21.78 18.43 2.85
C SER A 34 -23.28 18.17 2.73
N SER A 35 -23.82 18.15 1.50
CA SER A 35 -25.23 17.87 1.24
C SER A 35 -25.56 16.37 1.23
N ILE A 36 -24.53 15.51 1.18
CA ILE A 36 -24.68 14.06 1.06
C ILE A 36 -25.26 13.49 2.35
N LYS A 37 -26.37 12.76 2.20
CA LYS A 37 -26.96 11.94 3.26
C LYS A 37 -26.56 10.49 3.01
N LEU A 38 -25.89 9.93 4.00
CA LEU A 38 -25.49 8.53 4.02
C LEU A 38 -26.42 7.76 4.95
N THR A 39 -26.89 6.60 4.49
CA THR A 39 -27.43 5.55 5.35
C THR A 39 -26.53 4.32 5.20
N PRO A 40 -25.74 3.96 6.23
CA PRO A 40 -24.88 2.79 6.18
C PRO A 40 -25.65 1.51 5.84
N GLY A 41 -24.99 0.57 5.16
CA GLY A 41 -25.54 -0.77 4.95
C GLY A 41 -25.76 -1.51 6.27
N GLU A 42 -26.60 -2.54 6.25
CA GLU A 42 -26.94 -3.34 7.44
C GLU A 42 -25.71 -4.03 8.05
N ASP A 43 -24.71 -4.33 7.22
CA ASP A 43 -23.44 -4.92 7.60
C ASP A 43 -22.28 -4.41 6.72
N GLU A 44 -21.06 -4.92 6.97
CA GLU A 44 -19.85 -4.57 6.23
C GLU A 44 -19.84 -5.01 4.75
N ASN A 45 -20.78 -5.87 4.34
CA ASN A 45 -20.93 -6.38 2.98
C ASN A 45 -22.14 -5.78 2.25
N SER A 46 -22.79 -4.81 2.87
CA SER A 46 -23.95 -4.13 2.33
C SER A 46 -23.57 -2.72 1.90
N ALA A 47 -23.83 -2.40 0.63
CA ALA A 47 -23.61 -1.07 0.09
C ALA A 47 -24.48 -0.03 0.82
N PRO A 48 -24.01 1.21 0.98
CA PRO A 48 -24.80 2.26 1.61
C PRO A 48 -25.92 2.73 0.68
N LYS A 49 -26.94 3.36 1.27
CA LYS A 49 -27.84 4.24 0.52
C LYS A 49 -27.32 5.68 0.61
N VAL A 50 -27.28 6.36 -0.53
CA VAL A 50 -26.70 7.71 -0.65
C VAL A 50 -27.72 8.62 -1.33
N GLU A 51 -27.97 9.79 -0.75
CA GLU A 51 -28.89 10.80 -1.28
C GLU A 51 -28.20 12.17 -1.33
N PHE A 52 -28.33 12.89 -2.43
CA PHE A 52 -27.83 14.26 -2.62
C PHE A 52 -28.64 14.99 -3.69
N ASP A 53 -28.53 16.33 -3.73
CA ASP A 53 -29.20 17.14 -4.76
C ASP A 53 -28.50 17.00 -6.11
N THR A 54 -29.27 16.74 -7.18
CA THR A 54 -28.74 16.49 -8.52
C THR A 54 -29.04 17.63 -9.50
N PRO A 55 -28.11 17.98 -10.40
CA PRO A 55 -26.73 17.49 -10.46
C PRO A 55 -25.87 18.03 -9.31
N LEU A 56 -24.94 17.22 -8.79
CA LEU A 56 -23.94 17.67 -7.82
C LEU A 56 -22.76 18.28 -8.57
N GLU A 57 -22.67 19.61 -8.57
CA GLU A 57 -21.60 20.33 -9.27
C GLU A 57 -20.31 20.31 -8.47
N VAL A 58 -19.26 19.74 -9.07
CA VAL A 58 -17.89 19.67 -8.54
C VAL A 58 -16.94 20.06 -9.66
N THR A 59 -15.93 20.87 -9.34
CA THR A 59 -15.00 21.42 -10.33
C THR A 59 -13.55 21.03 -10.07
N ASP A 60 -13.24 20.75 -8.80
CA ASP A 60 -11.94 20.30 -8.33
C ASP A 60 -12.11 19.05 -7.45
N PRO A 61 -11.06 18.23 -7.28
CA PRO A 61 -11.08 17.11 -6.34
C PRO A 61 -11.40 17.54 -4.91
N GLY A 62 -12.06 16.66 -4.16
CA GLY A 62 -12.40 16.92 -2.77
C GLY A 62 -12.88 15.69 -2.04
N ALA A 63 -12.61 15.63 -0.73
CA ALA A 63 -13.03 14.52 0.10
C ALA A 63 -13.57 14.98 1.46
N LYS A 64 -14.49 14.20 2.02
CA LYS A 64 -15.14 14.48 3.31
C LYS A 64 -15.46 13.19 4.06
N VAL A 65 -15.10 13.13 5.34
CA VAL A 65 -15.62 12.11 6.25
C VAL A 65 -17.10 12.41 6.51
N LEU A 66 -18.00 11.56 6.01
CA LEU A 66 -19.44 11.67 6.20
C LEU A 66 -19.87 11.14 7.57
N GLU A 67 -19.29 10.01 7.97
CA GLU A 67 -19.54 9.37 9.25
C GLU A 67 -18.23 8.81 9.80
N LYS A 68 -17.91 9.17 11.04
CA LYS A 68 -16.65 8.79 11.69
C LYS A 68 -16.78 7.40 12.32
N GLY A 69 -15.86 6.51 11.97
CA GLY A 69 -15.70 5.21 12.62
C GLY A 69 -15.12 5.33 14.03
N ASP A 70 -15.16 4.24 14.76
CA ASP A 70 -14.69 4.13 16.15
C ASP A 70 -13.33 3.43 16.27
N GLY A 71 -12.83 2.82 15.19
CA GLY A 71 -11.56 2.10 15.17
C GLY A 71 -10.32 2.98 15.25
N ASP A 72 -9.15 2.34 15.09
CA ASP A 72 -7.87 3.02 15.10
C ASP A 72 -7.73 3.99 13.92
N GLU A 73 -6.89 5.01 14.09
CA GLU A 73 -6.59 5.97 13.04
C GLU A 73 -5.58 5.40 12.06
N VAL A 74 -5.87 5.58 10.77
CA VAL A 74 -4.94 5.30 9.67
C VAL A 74 -3.70 6.17 9.82
N LYS A 75 -2.52 5.59 9.60
CA LYS A 75 -1.23 6.30 9.66
C LYS A 75 -0.57 6.35 8.29
N GLU A 76 0.30 7.34 8.14
CA GLU A 76 1.25 7.42 7.04
C GLU A 76 2.02 6.10 6.85
N GLY A 77 2.12 5.63 5.62
CA GLY A 77 2.80 4.39 5.23
C GLY A 77 1.99 3.11 5.40
N GLN A 78 0.73 3.17 5.86
CA GLN A 78 -0.12 2.00 6.02
C GLN A 78 -0.84 1.60 4.73
N ASP A 79 -1.13 0.31 4.62
CA ASP A 79 -2.09 -0.22 3.65
C ASP A 79 -3.50 -0.15 4.23
N VAL A 80 -4.35 0.67 3.62
CA VAL A 80 -5.75 0.84 3.97
C VAL A 80 -6.59 -0.15 3.18
N SER A 81 -7.39 -0.95 3.89
CA SER A 81 -8.43 -1.79 3.30
C SER A 81 -9.75 -1.04 3.25
N TYR A 82 -10.38 -0.99 2.08
CA TYR A 82 -11.61 -0.24 1.86
C TYR A 82 -12.55 -0.93 0.86
N LYS A 83 -13.83 -0.57 0.94
CA LYS A 83 -14.87 -0.91 -0.04
C LYS A 83 -15.46 0.37 -0.60
N LEU A 84 -15.96 0.36 -1.84
CA LEU A 84 -16.53 1.56 -2.44
C LEU A 84 -17.88 1.31 -3.12
N ALA A 85 -18.65 2.39 -3.23
CA ALA A 85 -19.82 2.51 -4.11
C ALA A 85 -19.71 3.83 -4.88
N GLY A 86 -19.99 3.78 -6.19
CA GLY A 86 -19.92 4.93 -7.09
C GLY A 86 -21.32 5.39 -7.52
N TYR A 87 -21.52 6.71 -7.58
CA TYR A 87 -22.78 7.34 -7.95
C TYR A 87 -22.55 8.40 -9.03
N ASN A 88 -23.44 8.44 -10.02
CA ASN A 88 -23.43 9.44 -11.07
C ASN A 88 -23.84 10.79 -10.51
N LEU A 89 -23.01 11.82 -10.66
CA LEU A 89 -23.28 13.15 -10.11
C LEU A 89 -24.49 13.84 -10.76
N LYS A 90 -24.86 13.46 -11.98
CA LYS A 90 -25.92 14.12 -12.76
C LYS A 90 -27.32 13.71 -12.33
N ASP A 91 -27.53 12.44 -12.01
CA ASP A 91 -28.85 11.87 -11.71
C ASP A 91 -28.92 11.05 -10.41
N GLY A 92 -27.79 10.86 -9.73
CA GLY A 92 -27.70 10.14 -8.46
C GLY A 92 -27.80 8.62 -8.58
N SER A 93 -27.83 8.08 -9.81
CA SER A 93 -27.87 6.62 -10.01
C SER A 93 -26.57 5.96 -9.53
N GLU A 94 -26.68 4.77 -8.93
CA GLU A 94 -25.52 3.95 -8.60
C GLU A 94 -24.92 3.37 -9.88
N VAL A 95 -23.60 3.57 -10.06
CA VAL A 95 -22.84 3.07 -11.23
C VAL A 95 -22.23 1.70 -10.93
N GLY A 96 -21.92 1.42 -9.65
CA GLY A 96 -21.44 0.12 -9.19
C GLY A 96 -20.90 0.16 -7.76
N ASN A 97 -20.64 -1.02 -7.18
CA ASN A 97 -20.09 -1.15 -5.82
C ASN A 97 -19.28 -2.45 -5.64
N THR A 98 -18.42 -2.48 -4.62
CA THR A 98 -17.53 -3.62 -4.29
C THR A 98 -17.91 -4.30 -2.97
N PHE A 99 -19.11 -4.06 -2.43
CA PHE A 99 -19.43 -4.46 -1.05
C PHE A 99 -19.57 -5.97 -0.88
N LYS A 100 -19.87 -6.69 -1.96
CA LYS A 100 -19.93 -8.16 -1.97
C LYS A 100 -18.59 -8.83 -2.27
N ASP A 101 -17.57 -8.03 -2.63
CA ASP A 101 -16.25 -8.51 -2.99
C ASP A 101 -15.26 -8.37 -1.82
N ALA A 102 -14.06 -8.90 -2.01
CA ALA A 102 -12.96 -8.66 -1.08
C ALA A 102 -12.64 -7.16 -1.02
N ALA A 103 -12.26 -6.68 0.17
CA ALA A 103 -11.84 -5.30 0.34
C ALA A 103 -10.61 -5.01 -0.53
N MET A 104 -10.64 -3.85 -1.18
CA MET A 104 -9.51 -3.35 -1.95
C MET A 104 -8.47 -2.78 -0.99
N THR A 105 -7.22 -2.68 -1.46
CA THR A 105 -6.12 -2.12 -0.66
C THR A 105 -5.54 -0.90 -1.36
N LEU A 106 -5.26 0.15 -0.59
CA LEU A 106 -4.58 1.36 -1.03
C LEU A 106 -3.43 1.69 -0.07
N SER A 107 -2.22 1.87 -0.59
CA SER A 107 -1.07 2.30 0.21
C SER A 107 -1.11 3.81 0.41
N VAL A 108 -1.24 4.26 1.66
CA VAL A 108 -1.19 5.68 2.01
C VAL A 108 0.28 6.08 2.17
N ASN A 109 0.87 6.63 1.11
CA ASN A 109 2.30 6.98 1.05
C ASN A 109 2.54 8.22 0.18
N ASP A 110 3.81 8.64 0.08
CA ASP A 110 4.22 9.77 -0.75
C ASP A 110 3.84 9.63 -2.23
N GLU A 111 3.84 8.42 -2.80
CA GLU A 111 3.41 8.18 -4.19
C GLU A 111 1.92 8.48 -4.37
N LEU A 112 1.07 7.99 -3.45
CA LEU A 112 -0.35 8.35 -3.44
C LEU A 112 -0.52 9.86 -3.28
N LYS A 113 0.26 10.49 -2.41
CA LYS A 113 0.19 11.94 -2.19
C LYS A 113 0.52 12.75 -3.44
N GLU A 114 1.48 12.29 -4.23
CA GLU A 114 1.85 12.91 -5.50
C GLU A 114 0.78 12.73 -6.58
N GLN A 115 0.07 11.60 -6.58
CA GLN A 115 -0.97 11.28 -7.56
C GLN A 115 -2.33 11.89 -7.20
N ASP A 116 -2.73 11.80 -5.94
CA ASP A 116 -4.05 12.14 -5.40
C ASP A 116 -3.90 12.63 -3.94
N PRO A 117 -3.55 13.91 -3.75
CA PRO A 117 -3.34 14.48 -2.42
C PRO A 117 -4.62 14.51 -1.60
N GLU A 118 -5.81 14.62 -2.20
CA GLU A 118 -7.08 14.62 -1.47
C GLU A 118 -7.37 13.26 -0.84
N ILE A 119 -7.21 12.15 -1.58
CA ILE A 119 -7.37 10.81 -0.99
C ILE A 119 -6.28 10.53 0.03
N HIS A 120 -5.04 10.90 -0.25
CA HIS A 120 -3.95 10.77 0.72
C HIS A 120 -4.29 11.49 2.04
N ASP A 121 -4.51 12.81 1.97
CA ASP A 121 -4.64 13.66 3.14
C ASP A 121 -5.92 13.38 3.94
N ILE A 122 -7.02 12.97 3.29
CA ILE A 122 -8.23 12.57 4.03
C ILE A 122 -8.06 11.23 4.74
N LEU A 123 -7.32 10.28 4.15
CA LEU A 123 -7.14 8.97 4.76
C LEU A 123 -6.20 9.04 5.97
N VAL A 124 -5.15 9.87 5.94
CA VAL A 124 -4.27 10.06 7.11
C VAL A 124 -5.07 10.56 8.31
N GLY A 125 -5.11 9.74 9.37
CA GLY A 125 -5.85 9.99 10.60
C GLY A 125 -7.33 9.64 10.56
N THR A 126 -7.90 9.26 9.41
CA THR A 126 -9.27 8.73 9.33
C THR A 126 -9.37 7.45 10.15
N LYS A 127 -10.45 7.31 10.94
CA LYS A 127 -10.67 6.11 11.75
C LYS A 127 -11.17 4.94 10.91
N ILE A 128 -10.68 3.75 11.20
CA ILE A 128 -11.27 2.51 10.68
C ILE A 128 -12.76 2.48 11.05
N GLY A 129 -13.59 2.07 10.09
CA GLY A 129 -15.05 2.15 10.17
C GLY A 129 -15.63 3.48 9.67
N SER A 130 -14.82 4.46 9.25
CA SER A 130 -15.37 5.70 8.69
C SER A 130 -15.91 5.53 7.28
N TRP A 131 -16.88 6.37 6.94
CA TRP A 131 -17.38 6.57 5.59
C TRP A 131 -16.88 7.90 5.04
N VAL A 132 -16.25 7.85 3.87
CA VAL A 132 -15.63 9.01 3.21
C VAL A 132 -16.31 9.21 1.86
N ALA A 133 -16.82 10.42 1.61
CA ALA A 133 -17.19 10.87 0.28
C ALA A 133 -15.96 11.43 -0.42
N TYR A 134 -15.81 11.10 -1.70
CA TYR A 134 -14.73 11.57 -2.54
C TYR A 134 -15.23 11.87 -3.94
N VAL A 135 -14.74 12.96 -4.52
CA VAL A 135 -14.94 13.31 -5.92
C VAL A 135 -13.58 13.61 -6.54
N HIS A 136 -13.34 13.03 -7.71
CA HIS A 136 -12.27 13.44 -8.60
C HIS A 136 -12.89 13.71 -9.96
N PRO A 137 -13.24 14.97 -10.28
CA PRO A 137 -13.74 15.31 -11.59
C PRO A 137 -12.74 14.81 -12.62
N GLN A 138 -13.20 13.99 -13.57
CA GLN A 138 -12.32 13.50 -14.63
C GLN A 138 -12.03 14.62 -15.63
N ASN A 139 -12.81 15.71 -15.58
CA ASN A 139 -12.69 16.91 -16.43
C ASN A 139 -12.25 16.53 -17.84
N ALA A 140 -12.83 15.44 -18.37
CA ALA A 140 -12.43 14.90 -19.64
C ALA A 140 -12.70 16.01 -20.66
N ALA A 141 -11.63 16.57 -21.23
CA ALA A 141 -11.78 17.34 -22.44
C ALA A 141 -12.58 16.45 -23.40
N PRO A 142 -13.69 16.95 -24.00
CA PRO A 142 -14.46 16.14 -24.92
C PRO A 142 -13.49 15.51 -25.93
N PRO A 143 -13.63 14.22 -26.26
CA PRO A 143 -12.81 13.56 -27.26
C PRO A 143 -12.57 14.49 -28.45
N GLU A 144 -11.31 14.65 -28.89
CA GLU A 144 -10.96 15.61 -29.95
C GLU A 144 -11.70 15.33 -31.28
N ASP A 145 -12.24 14.12 -31.43
CA ASP A 145 -13.06 13.69 -32.55
C ASP A 145 -14.53 14.14 -32.48
N GLY A 146 -14.93 14.85 -31.42
CA GLY A 146 -16.29 15.38 -31.22
C GLY A 146 -17.31 14.34 -30.75
N SER A 147 -16.86 13.14 -30.35
CA SER A 147 -17.74 12.18 -29.68
C SER A 147 -18.12 12.65 -28.28
N SER A 148 -19.37 12.41 -27.86
CA SER A 148 -19.77 12.61 -26.46
C SER A 148 -19.17 11.51 -25.60
N ALA A 149 -18.70 11.84 -24.40
CA ALA A 149 -18.36 10.85 -23.37
C ALA A 149 -19.46 9.79 -23.28
N ASP A 150 -19.10 8.51 -23.34
CA ASP A 150 -20.05 7.42 -23.17
C ASP A 150 -20.53 7.43 -21.71
N PRO A 151 -21.80 7.75 -21.42
CA PRO A 151 -22.29 7.77 -20.05
C PRO A 151 -22.31 6.36 -19.41
N ALA A 152 -22.10 5.30 -20.19
CA ALA A 152 -21.94 3.93 -19.71
C ALA A 152 -20.47 3.57 -19.41
N ASP A 153 -19.49 4.40 -19.79
CA ASP A 153 -18.08 4.21 -19.47
C ASP A 153 -17.75 4.93 -18.14
N PRO A 154 -17.58 4.19 -17.02
CA PRO A 154 -17.31 4.78 -15.72
C PRO A 154 -15.98 5.57 -15.67
N SER A 155 -15.07 5.37 -16.63
CA SER A 155 -13.82 6.15 -16.73
C SER A 155 -14.01 7.54 -17.36
N GLN A 156 -15.20 7.83 -17.91
CA GLN A 156 -15.50 9.05 -18.68
C GLN A 156 -16.59 9.92 -18.04
N ILE A 157 -17.03 9.59 -16.82
CA ILE A 157 -18.07 10.34 -16.10
C ILE A 157 -17.55 10.84 -14.76
N ASP A 158 -17.96 12.04 -14.35
CA ASP A 158 -17.72 12.53 -13.00
C ASP A 158 -18.59 11.73 -12.02
N GLN A 159 -17.95 11.18 -10.99
CA GLN A 159 -18.61 10.31 -10.01
C GLN A 159 -18.35 10.78 -8.59
N LEU A 160 -19.35 10.54 -7.73
CA LEU A 160 -19.18 10.51 -6.28
C LEU A 160 -18.80 9.10 -5.89
N LEU A 161 -17.64 8.94 -5.25
CA LEU A 161 -17.22 7.70 -4.62
C LEU A 161 -17.49 7.78 -3.12
N ILE A 162 -18.17 6.77 -2.59
CA ILE A 162 -18.34 6.56 -1.15
C ILE A 162 -17.47 5.40 -0.72
N LEU A 163 -16.42 5.69 0.04
CA LEU A 163 -15.45 4.73 0.56
C LEU A 163 -15.83 4.37 1.99
N LYS A 164 -15.90 3.07 2.28
CA LYS A 164 -15.92 2.52 3.63
C LYS A 164 -14.52 2.05 3.99
N VAL A 165 -13.88 2.70 4.96
CA VAL A 165 -12.60 2.24 5.52
C VAL A 165 -12.89 1.05 6.44
N VAL A 166 -12.40 -0.14 6.09
CA VAL A 166 -12.67 -1.38 6.85
C VAL A 166 -11.46 -1.87 7.63
N GLY A 167 -10.26 -1.41 7.30
CA GLY A 167 -9.05 -1.75 8.03
C GLY A 167 -7.85 -0.91 7.62
N ALA A 168 -6.82 -0.95 8.44
CA ALA A 168 -5.51 -0.40 8.12
C ALA A 168 -4.45 -1.28 8.77
N LYS A 169 -3.36 -1.54 8.06
CA LYS A 169 -2.25 -2.34 8.56
C LYS A 169 -0.92 -1.69 8.18
N ASP A 170 0.06 -1.84 9.05
CA ASP A 170 1.43 -1.47 8.71
C ASP A 170 1.90 -2.35 7.55
N LYS A 171 2.62 -1.76 6.60
CA LYS A 171 3.31 -2.56 5.58
C LYS A 171 4.28 -3.50 6.26
N ILE A 172 4.21 -4.78 5.90
CA ILE A 172 5.19 -5.76 6.34
C ILE A 172 6.54 -5.37 5.73
N LYS A 173 7.55 -5.21 6.57
CA LYS A 173 8.89 -4.81 6.16
C LYS A 173 9.95 -5.71 6.79
N VAL A 174 10.96 -6.04 6.00
CA VAL A 174 12.19 -6.67 6.48
C VAL A 174 13.27 -5.60 6.46
N ASP A 175 13.66 -5.13 7.63
CA ASP A 175 14.70 -4.10 7.77
C ASP A 175 16.09 -4.73 7.64
N PHE A 176 16.78 -4.44 6.54
CA PHE A 176 18.15 -4.88 6.29
C PHE A 176 19.14 -3.88 6.87
N GLN A 177 19.83 -4.29 7.92
CA GLN A 177 20.79 -3.46 8.65
C GLN A 177 22.21 -3.91 8.35
N LYS A 178 22.95 -3.09 7.60
CA LYS A 178 24.39 -3.29 7.40
C LYS A 178 25.17 -2.85 8.64
N GLU A 179 25.89 -3.78 9.25
CA GLU A 179 26.75 -3.48 10.39
C GLU A 179 27.97 -2.65 9.97
N LYS A 180 28.40 -1.75 10.85
CA LYS A 180 29.61 -0.95 10.67
C LYS A 180 30.78 -1.62 11.39
N GLY A 181 31.96 -1.59 10.77
CA GLY A 181 33.20 -2.09 11.39
C GLY A 181 34.03 -2.96 10.46
N ASP A 182 35.02 -3.64 11.04
CA ASP A 182 35.95 -4.46 10.28
C ASP A 182 35.34 -5.80 9.85
N ALA A 183 35.64 -6.20 8.62
CA ALA A 183 35.17 -7.46 8.04
C ALA A 183 35.77 -8.66 8.78
N LYS A 184 34.93 -9.46 9.44
CA LYS A 184 35.31 -10.82 9.82
C LYS A 184 35.18 -11.71 8.60
N LYS A 185 36.22 -12.48 8.30
CA LYS A 185 36.18 -13.47 7.23
C LYS A 185 35.04 -14.46 7.48
N ASP A 186 34.25 -14.75 6.45
CA ASP A 186 33.16 -15.72 6.47
C ASP A 186 32.05 -15.41 7.49
N ALA A 187 31.87 -14.12 7.85
CA ALA A 187 30.75 -13.71 8.69
C ALA A 187 29.42 -13.98 7.98
N GLU A 188 28.42 -14.46 8.72
CA GLU A 188 27.12 -14.85 8.17
C GLU A 188 26.05 -13.84 8.58
N ALA A 189 25.08 -13.60 7.68
CA ALA A 189 23.92 -12.80 8.01
C ALA A 189 23.07 -13.52 9.07
N THR A 190 22.36 -12.74 9.88
CA THR A 190 21.39 -13.27 10.85
C THR A 190 20.08 -12.52 10.70
N ALA A 191 18.97 -13.16 11.09
CA ALA A 191 17.66 -12.56 10.96
C ALA A 191 16.77 -12.88 12.16
N LYS A 192 15.87 -11.96 12.48
CA LYS A 192 14.74 -12.17 13.37
C LYS A 192 13.49 -11.76 12.63
N ILE A 193 12.66 -12.75 12.29
CA ILE A 193 11.45 -12.58 11.49
C ILE A 193 10.26 -13.02 12.32
N ALA A 194 9.22 -12.19 12.36
CA ALA A 194 7.96 -12.45 13.02
C ALA A 194 7.04 -13.31 12.14
N ASP A 195 5.92 -13.79 12.70
CA ASP A 195 5.00 -14.68 11.99
C ASP A 195 4.27 -14.02 10.82
N ASP A 196 4.16 -12.68 10.82
CA ASP A 196 3.60 -11.90 9.72
C ASP A 196 4.62 -11.62 8.60
N GLY A 197 5.87 -12.08 8.75
CA GLY A 197 6.96 -11.84 7.80
C GLY A 197 7.77 -10.57 8.04
N SER A 198 7.35 -9.71 8.98
CA SER A 198 8.12 -8.52 9.34
C SER A 198 9.35 -8.88 10.15
N GLY A 199 10.39 -8.05 10.11
CA GLY A 199 11.54 -8.28 10.97
C GLY A 199 12.79 -7.53 10.58
N THR A 200 13.94 -8.06 11.01
CA THR A 200 15.24 -7.44 10.79
C THR A 200 16.25 -8.48 10.36
N VAL A 201 17.05 -8.12 9.36
CA VAL A 201 18.22 -8.88 8.90
C VAL A 201 19.47 -8.06 9.20
N LYS A 202 20.43 -8.65 9.90
CA LYS A 202 21.74 -8.05 10.13
C LYS A 202 22.74 -8.63 9.16
N ILE A 203 23.29 -7.76 8.32
CA ILE A 203 24.35 -8.10 7.37
C ILE A 203 25.68 -7.68 8.01
N PRO A 204 26.62 -8.63 8.24
CA PRO A 204 27.91 -8.33 8.84
C PRO A 204 28.68 -7.25 8.10
N ALA A 205 29.52 -6.53 8.85
CA ALA A 205 30.35 -5.47 8.32
C ALA A 205 31.35 -5.99 7.27
N GLY A 206 31.68 -5.12 6.32
CA GLY A 206 32.67 -5.37 5.27
C GLY A 206 32.16 -6.10 4.02
N ASN A 207 33.03 -6.11 2.99
CA ASN A 207 32.68 -6.50 1.62
C ASN A 207 33.19 -7.90 1.26
N LYS A 208 33.49 -8.75 2.25
CA LYS A 208 33.88 -10.15 2.04
C LYS A 208 32.75 -11.08 2.51
N PRO A 209 31.71 -11.28 1.68
CA PRO A 209 30.66 -12.25 1.96
C PRO A 209 31.21 -13.69 1.94
N PRO A 210 30.45 -14.66 2.47
CA PRO A 210 30.71 -16.08 2.29
C PRO A 210 30.90 -16.44 0.80
N ALA A 211 31.90 -17.26 0.49
CA ALA A 211 32.20 -17.68 -0.88
C ALA A 211 31.20 -18.72 -1.44
N ASP A 212 30.48 -19.39 -0.53
CA ASP A 212 29.53 -20.46 -0.80
C ASP A 212 28.14 -20.06 -0.30
N LEU A 213 27.12 -20.71 -0.88
CA LEU A 213 25.73 -20.54 -0.46
C LEU A 213 25.58 -20.87 1.02
N LYS A 214 24.95 -19.96 1.77
CA LYS A 214 24.53 -20.20 3.16
C LYS A 214 23.02 -20.24 3.23
N VAL A 215 22.49 -21.24 3.92
CA VAL A 215 21.07 -21.45 4.17
C VAL A 215 20.89 -21.60 5.67
N THR A 216 20.05 -20.75 6.26
CA THR A 216 19.71 -20.81 7.68
C THR A 216 18.20 -20.89 7.82
N THR A 217 17.69 -21.99 8.38
CA THR A 217 16.28 -22.09 8.74
C THR A 217 16.01 -21.23 9.98
N LEU A 218 15.18 -20.21 9.82
CA LEU A 218 14.77 -19.31 10.90
C LEU A 218 13.54 -19.88 11.63
N LYS A 219 12.62 -20.45 10.85
CA LYS A 219 11.42 -21.14 11.31
C LYS A 219 11.24 -22.38 10.46
N GLU A 220 11.12 -23.55 11.09
CA GLU A 220 10.85 -24.80 10.39
C GLU A 220 9.35 -25.00 10.24
N GLY A 221 8.90 -25.17 8.99
CA GLY A 221 7.54 -25.56 8.68
C GLY A 221 7.29 -27.05 8.87
N ASP A 222 6.04 -27.47 8.78
CA ASP A 222 5.60 -28.85 9.01
C ASP A 222 5.05 -29.53 7.76
N GLY A 223 4.98 -28.82 6.63
CA GLY A 223 4.46 -29.35 5.39
C GLY A 223 5.45 -30.17 4.56
N LYS A 224 5.10 -30.38 3.29
CA LYS A 224 5.91 -31.19 2.37
C LYS A 224 7.22 -30.49 2.00
N LYS A 225 8.22 -31.27 1.57
CA LYS A 225 9.53 -30.76 1.15
C LYS A 225 9.53 -30.36 -0.32
N ILE A 226 10.14 -29.21 -0.61
CA ILE A 226 10.34 -28.68 -1.95
C ILE A 226 11.26 -29.60 -2.77
N LYS A 227 10.93 -29.81 -4.04
CA LYS A 227 11.82 -30.37 -5.06
C LYS A 227 12.20 -29.28 -6.07
N LYS A 228 13.33 -29.45 -6.77
CA LYS A 228 13.84 -28.47 -7.75
C LYS A 228 12.87 -28.09 -8.88
N THR A 229 11.92 -28.98 -9.21
CA THR A 229 10.94 -28.76 -10.28
C THR A 229 9.60 -28.25 -9.77
N ASP A 230 9.42 -28.13 -8.45
CA ASP A 230 8.15 -27.68 -7.89
C ASP A 230 7.95 -26.19 -8.14
N THR A 231 6.69 -25.78 -8.18
CA THR A 231 6.28 -24.38 -8.12
C THR A 231 6.13 -24.00 -6.66
N ILE A 232 6.68 -22.86 -6.26
CA ILE A 232 6.57 -22.34 -4.89
C ILE A 232 5.85 -21.01 -4.89
N THR A 233 5.00 -20.80 -3.90
CA THR A 233 4.48 -19.47 -3.56
C THR A 233 5.16 -19.01 -2.28
N VAL A 234 5.80 -17.86 -2.34
CA VAL A 234 6.63 -17.33 -1.27
C VAL A 234 6.34 -15.87 -1.01
N ASP A 235 6.49 -15.48 0.26
CA ASP A 235 6.83 -14.10 0.56
C ASP A 235 8.35 -13.96 0.70
N TYR A 236 8.92 -12.86 0.22
CA TYR A 236 10.36 -12.65 0.28
C TYR A 236 10.76 -11.18 0.36
N ALA A 237 11.96 -10.95 0.86
CA ALA A 237 12.67 -9.69 0.73
C ALA A 237 14.14 -9.97 0.43
N GLY A 238 14.71 -9.21 -0.49
CA GLY A 238 16.08 -9.38 -0.98
C GLY A 238 16.86 -8.07 -0.94
N ALA A 239 18.08 -8.12 -0.39
CA ALA A 239 18.97 -6.97 -0.30
C ALA A 239 20.40 -7.30 -0.75
N GLN A 240 21.14 -6.28 -1.17
CA GLN A 240 22.54 -6.42 -1.51
C GLN A 240 23.38 -6.56 -0.24
N TRP A 241 24.39 -7.43 -0.27
CA TRP A 241 25.31 -7.60 0.87
C TRP A 241 26.13 -6.33 1.14
N GLU A 242 26.47 -5.58 0.10
CA GLU A 242 27.43 -4.47 0.15
C GLU A 242 26.97 -3.35 1.09
N ASP A 243 25.73 -2.93 0.94
CA ASP A 243 25.13 -1.79 1.65
C ASP A 243 23.88 -2.16 2.45
N GLY A 244 23.31 -3.34 2.23
CA GLY A 244 22.03 -3.74 2.81
C GLY A 244 20.82 -3.10 2.12
N GLU A 245 21.00 -2.49 0.95
CA GLU A 245 19.90 -1.91 0.20
C GLU A 245 18.99 -3.02 -0.35
N GLN A 246 17.71 -2.95 0.03
CA GLN A 246 16.69 -3.84 -0.50
C GLN A 246 16.45 -3.50 -1.97
N PHE A 247 16.56 -4.49 -2.85
CA PHE A 247 16.32 -4.31 -4.29
C PHE A 247 15.00 -4.94 -4.74
N ASP A 248 14.43 -5.84 -3.95
CA ASP A 248 13.14 -6.47 -4.27
C ASP A 248 12.45 -7.03 -3.03
N SER A 249 11.12 -6.94 -2.98
CA SER A 249 10.29 -7.56 -1.94
C SER A 249 8.88 -7.84 -2.43
N SER A 250 8.34 -9.02 -2.10
CA SER A 250 6.91 -9.32 -2.30
C SER A 250 6.03 -8.57 -1.30
N TYR A 251 6.53 -8.29 -0.09
CA TYR A 251 5.80 -7.55 0.94
C TYR A 251 5.48 -6.12 0.49
N GLU A 252 6.43 -5.46 -0.18
CA GLU A 252 6.20 -4.11 -0.74
C GLU A 252 5.15 -4.10 -1.84
N LYS A 253 5.11 -5.17 -2.65
CA LYS A 253 4.13 -5.41 -3.71
C LYS A 253 2.76 -5.85 -3.18
N GLY A 254 2.67 -6.21 -1.89
CA GLY A 254 1.43 -6.56 -1.21
C GLY A 254 0.86 -7.95 -1.54
N THR A 255 1.52 -8.75 -2.39
CA THR A 255 1.08 -10.10 -2.73
C THR A 255 2.26 -11.08 -2.74
N PRO A 256 2.07 -12.32 -2.25
CA PRO A 256 3.04 -13.39 -2.44
C PRO A 256 3.36 -13.62 -3.91
N ALA A 257 4.58 -14.04 -4.18
CA ALA A 257 5.07 -14.31 -5.52
C ALA A 257 5.16 -15.82 -5.78
N THR A 258 4.78 -16.23 -6.98
CA THR A 258 4.79 -17.64 -7.39
C THR A 258 5.84 -17.86 -8.48
N PHE A 259 6.71 -18.84 -8.28
CA PHE A 259 7.81 -19.16 -9.19
C PHE A 259 7.94 -20.67 -9.40
N GLY A 260 8.31 -21.10 -10.61
CA GLY A 260 8.93 -22.40 -10.81
C GLY A 260 10.34 -22.37 -10.20
N LEU A 261 10.68 -23.30 -9.31
CA LEU A 261 11.98 -23.27 -8.62
C LEU A 261 13.17 -23.48 -9.59
N ASP A 262 12.93 -24.05 -10.76
CA ASP A 262 13.89 -24.19 -11.86
C ASP A 262 14.01 -22.95 -12.75
N GLN A 263 13.20 -21.91 -12.51
CA GLN A 263 13.17 -20.65 -13.28
C GLN A 263 13.71 -19.44 -12.51
N VAL A 264 14.25 -19.65 -11.31
CA VAL A 264 14.87 -18.60 -10.47
C VAL A 264 16.40 -18.74 -10.45
N ILE A 265 17.08 -17.80 -9.80
CA ILE A 265 18.54 -17.86 -9.62
C ILE A 265 18.96 -19.18 -8.95
N LYS A 266 20.11 -19.72 -9.34
CA LYS A 266 20.59 -21.03 -8.86
C LYS A 266 20.65 -21.13 -7.34
N GLY A 267 20.99 -20.04 -6.66
CA GLY A 267 21.05 -19.97 -5.20
C GLY A 267 19.69 -20.22 -4.54
N TRP A 268 18.58 -19.81 -5.16
CA TRP A 268 17.24 -20.18 -4.70
C TRP A 268 16.97 -21.65 -4.99
N THR A 269 17.22 -22.12 -6.22
CA THR A 269 17.00 -23.53 -6.60
C THR A 269 17.74 -24.51 -5.70
N GLU A 270 19.00 -24.23 -5.38
CA GLU A 270 19.83 -25.06 -4.49
C GLU A 270 19.49 -24.83 -3.02
N GLY A 271 19.25 -23.58 -2.62
CA GLY A 271 19.04 -23.22 -1.21
C GLY A 271 17.68 -23.62 -0.65
N LEU A 272 16.66 -23.73 -1.51
CA LEU A 272 15.30 -24.09 -1.12
C LEU A 272 14.96 -25.57 -1.32
N GLU A 273 15.78 -26.34 -2.04
CA GLU A 273 15.55 -27.78 -2.18
C GLU A 273 15.51 -28.46 -0.80
N GLY A 274 14.45 -29.23 -0.54
CA GLY A 274 14.28 -29.95 0.71
C GLY A 274 13.74 -29.12 1.88
N VAL A 275 13.64 -27.79 1.75
CA VAL A 275 12.94 -26.91 2.71
C VAL A 275 11.46 -27.29 2.74
N LYS A 276 10.83 -27.23 3.91
CA LYS A 276 9.41 -27.58 4.09
C LYS A 276 8.51 -26.37 3.83
N GLU A 277 7.32 -26.63 3.29
CA GLU A 277 6.22 -25.67 3.28
C GLU A 277 5.96 -25.13 4.70
N GLY A 278 5.72 -23.83 4.82
CA GLY A 278 5.58 -23.09 6.09
C GLY A 278 6.92 -22.70 6.74
N SER A 279 8.06 -22.99 6.12
CA SER A 279 9.37 -22.59 6.65
C SER A 279 9.74 -21.18 6.24
N THR A 280 10.43 -20.47 7.13
CA THR A 280 11.12 -19.21 6.81
C THR A 280 12.63 -19.44 6.84
N VAL A 281 13.32 -19.06 5.78
CA VAL A 281 14.76 -19.27 5.62
C VAL A 281 15.49 -17.99 5.25
N LEU A 282 16.72 -17.86 5.74
CA LEU A 282 17.69 -16.83 5.34
C LEU A 282 18.69 -17.45 4.37
N LEU A 283 18.86 -16.83 3.21
CA LEU A 283 19.83 -17.21 2.19
C LEU A 283 20.89 -16.12 2.06
N THR A 284 22.17 -16.51 2.04
CA THR A 284 23.26 -15.66 1.56
C THR A 284 23.84 -16.28 0.30
N ILE A 285 23.63 -15.61 -0.84
CA ILE A 285 23.85 -16.17 -2.17
C ILE A 285 25.03 -15.44 -2.82
N PRO A 286 26.17 -16.12 -3.02
CA PRO A 286 27.30 -15.51 -3.71
C PRO A 286 26.95 -15.20 -5.18
N SER A 287 27.57 -14.17 -5.75
CA SER A 287 27.28 -13.66 -7.11
C SER A 287 27.17 -14.74 -8.19
N LYS A 288 28.05 -15.76 -8.14
CA LYS A 288 28.10 -16.90 -9.09
C LYS A 288 26.82 -17.77 -9.09
N LEU A 289 26.02 -17.71 -8.02
CA LEU A 289 24.74 -18.40 -7.86
C LEU A 289 23.54 -17.44 -7.93
N ALA A 290 23.80 -16.14 -8.11
CA ALA A 290 22.81 -15.09 -8.31
C ALA A 290 22.79 -14.68 -9.79
N TYR A 291 23.00 -13.41 -10.10
CA TYR A 291 22.97 -12.85 -11.46
C TYR A 291 24.35 -12.76 -12.13
N ASP A 292 25.42 -13.16 -11.44
CA ASP A 292 26.78 -13.26 -11.97
C ASP A 292 27.28 -12.02 -12.77
N GLY A 293 26.95 -10.83 -12.28
CA GLY A 293 27.40 -9.57 -12.90
C GLY A 293 26.61 -9.14 -14.14
N GLN A 294 25.44 -9.73 -14.39
CA GLN A 294 24.58 -9.32 -15.49
C GLN A 294 24.19 -7.83 -15.38
N ASP A 295 24.33 -7.08 -16.47
CA ASP A 295 23.96 -5.66 -16.52
C ASP A 295 22.47 -5.47 -16.21
N GLY A 296 22.17 -4.44 -15.40
CA GLY A 296 20.81 -4.09 -14.99
C GLY A 296 20.19 -5.01 -13.93
N MET A 297 20.94 -5.98 -13.41
CA MET A 297 20.51 -6.83 -12.29
C MET A 297 21.22 -6.45 -10.99
N PRO A 298 20.73 -6.89 -9.82
CA PRO A 298 21.45 -6.77 -8.56
C PRO A 298 22.86 -7.38 -8.65
N GLN A 299 23.84 -6.68 -8.09
CA GLN A 299 25.25 -7.03 -8.21
C GLN A 299 25.76 -7.71 -6.93
N GLY A 300 26.83 -8.51 -7.07
CA GLY A 300 27.53 -9.08 -5.93
C GLY A 300 26.75 -10.18 -5.18
N THR A 301 27.01 -10.29 -3.88
CA THR A 301 26.31 -11.27 -3.02
C THR A 301 24.98 -10.70 -2.56
N LEU A 302 23.96 -11.54 -2.57
CA LEU A 302 22.60 -11.16 -2.18
C LEU A 302 22.21 -11.87 -0.89
N VAL A 303 21.41 -11.20 -0.07
CA VAL A 303 20.80 -11.75 1.15
C VAL A 303 19.30 -11.76 0.97
N PHE A 304 18.67 -12.92 1.19
CA PHE A 304 17.22 -13.07 1.09
C PHE A 304 16.63 -13.65 2.37
N VAL A 305 15.48 -13.13 2.78
CA VAL A 305 14.55 -13.85 3.64
C VAL A 305 13.42 -14.37 2.76
N VAL A 306 13.11 -15.66 2.89
CA VAL A 306 12.07 -16.33 2.11
C VAL A 306 11.16 -17.08 3.06
N ASP A 307 9.87 -16.74 3.06
CA ASP A 307 8.79 -17.44 3.76
C ASP A 307 7.99 -18.29 2.76
N VAL A 308 8.07 -19.62 2.90
CA VAL A 308 7.45 -20.56 1.97
C VAL A 308 5.99 -20.76 2.33
N LYS A 309 5.08 -20.17 1.56
CA LYS A 309 3.63 -20.23 1.83
C LYS A 309 3.01 -21.53 1.34
N SER A 310 3.30 -21.93 0.12
CA SER A 310 2.79 -23.16 -0.48
C SER A 310 3.77 -23.74 -1.51
N ILE A 311 3.63 -25.04 -1.75
CA ILE A 311 4.36 -25.74 -2.79
C ILE A 311 3.34 -26.45 -3.69
N ASP A 312 3.45 -26.31 -4.99
CA ASP A 312 2.65 -27.04 -5.97
C ASP A 312 3.56 -27.93 -6.80
N LYS A 313 3.14 -29.17 -7.03
CA LYS A 313 3.93 -30.09 -7.86
C LYS A 313 3.92 -29.57 -9.29
N ALA A 314 5.06 -29.70 -9.97
CA ALA A 314 5.15 -29.49 -11.41
C ALA A 314 3.96 -30.12 -12.14
N ALA A 315 3.29 -29.36 -13.00
CA ALA A 315 2.36 -29.95 -13.96
C ALA A 315 3.15 -30.98 -14.79
N LYS A 316 2.67 -32.22 -14.79
CA LYS A 316 3.29 -33.32 -15.54
C LYS A 316 3.17 -33.11 -17.04
#